data_AF-A0A519X5M9-F1
#
_entry.id   AF-A0A519X5M9-F1
#
_cell.length_a   1.000
_cell.length_b   1.000
_cell.length_c   1.000
_cell.angle_alpha   90.00
_cell.angle_beta   90.00
_cell.angle_gamma   90.00
#
_symmetry.space_group_name_H-M   'P 1'
#
loop_
_entity.id
_entity.type
_entity.pdbx_description
1 polymer ?
#
loop_
_entity_poly.entity_id
_entity_poly.type
_entity_poly.pdbx_seq_one_letter_code
_entity_poly.pdbx_strand_id
1 'polypeptide(L)'
;MWIIWLTIIGLIVWIIYEYATAPMCDQDGIPLTGLQPVGFPEQNELVGEGSTVYKPLPALVRDNLKGEVITCWELTIAQRITLLFTGRLWASTWTLGNAFQPLFFSTQKADILSPATGEVEQ
;
A
#
# COMPACT_ATOMS: atom_id res chain seq x y z
N MET A 1 -17.15 38.19 -10.94
CA MET A 1 -16.37 38.06 -9.68
C MET A 1 -16.42 36.65 -9.08
N TRP A 2 -17.57 35.95 -9.02
CA TRP A 2 -17.65 34.57 -8.48
C TRP A 2 -16.98 33.48 -9.34
N ILE A 3 -16.93 33.65 -10.66
CA ILE A 3 -16.27 32.70 -11.60
C ILE A 3 -14.78 32.54 -11.29
N ILE A 4 -14.10 33.61 -10.88
CA ILE A 4 -12.68 33.60 -10.50
C ILE A 4 -12.45 32.76 -9.23
N TRP A 5 -13.38 32.80 -8.28
CA TRP A 5 -13.30 31.98 -7.07
C TRP A 5 -13.54 30.50 -7.35
N LEU A 6 -14.43 30.16 -8.29
CA LEU A 6 -14.65 28.76 -8.70
C LEU A 6 -13.44 28.16 -9.41
N THR A 7 -12.76 28.93 -10.26
CA THR A 7 -11.54 28.45 -10.93
C THR A 7 -10.39 28.30 -9.94
N ILE A 8 -10.25 29.21 -8.97
CA ILE A 8 -9.27 29.08 -7.89
C ILE A 8 -9.54 27.83 -7.05
N ILE A 9 -10.80 27.58 -6.66
CA ILE A 9 -11.16 26.37 -5.90
C ILE A 9 -10.89 25.11 -6.74
N GLY A 10 -11.25 25.12 -8.02
CA GLY A 10 -10.98 24.00 -8.93
C GLY A 10 -9.48 23.70 -9.08
N LEU A 11 -8.65 24.74 -9.21
CA LEU A 11 -7.19 24.59 -9.24
C LEU A 11 -6.62 24.09 -7.92
N ILE A 12 -7.12 24.57 -6.78
CA ILE A 12 -6.70 24.09 -5.46
C ILE A 12 -7.05 22.62 -5.30
N VAL A 13 -8.28 22.21 -5.65
CA VAL A 13 -8.70 20.81 -5.60
C VAL A 13 -7.86 19.96 -6.55
N TRP A 14 -7.56 20.46 -7.75
CA TRP A 14 -6.71 19.75 -8.71
C TRP A 14 -5.26 19.62 -8.24
N ILE A 15 -4.67 20.67 -7.64
CA ILE A 15 -3.32 20.63 -7.06
C ILE A 15 -3.28 19.68 -5.85
N ILE A 16 -4.30 19.70 -5.00
CA ILE A 16 -4.43 18.76 -3.87
C ILE A 16 -4.55 17.33 -4.39
N TYR A 17 -5.36 17.12 -5.44
CA TYR A 17 -5.50 15.82 -6.09
C TYR A 17 -4.14 15.34 -6.61
N GLU A 18 -3.46 16.17 -7.41
CA GLU A 18 -2.15 15.84 -7.98
C GLU A 18 -1.12 15.52 -6.88
N TYR A 19 -1.05 16.34 -5.83
CA TYR A 19 -0.15 16.13 -4.69
C TYR A 19 -0.49 14.86 -3.89
N ALA A 20 -1.77 14.59 -3.67
CA ALA A 20 -2.22 13.39 -2.94
C ALA A 20 -2.04 12.10 -3.75
N THR A 21 -1.94 12.19 -5.08
CA THR A 21 -1.71 11.06 -5.98
C THR A 21 -0.29 10.96 -6.52
N ALA A 22 0.61 11.87 -6.12
CA ALA A 22 2.01 11.79 -6.49
C ALA A 22 2.68 10.62 -5.74
N PRO A 23 3.49 9.79 -6.43
CA PRO A 23 4.25 8.75 -5.76
C PRO A 23 5.17 9.40 -4.72
N MET A 24 5.00 9.04 -3.46
CA MET A 24 5.92 9.48 -2.41
C MET A 24 7.24 8.76 -2.63
N CYS A 25 8.33 9.50 -2.81
CA CYS A 25 9.67 8.93 -2.84
C CYS A 25 10.33 9.02 -1.45
N ASP A 26 11.17 8.05 -1.12
CA ASP A 26 12.09 8.15 0.00
C ASP A 26 13.20 9.18 -0.29
N GLN A 27 14.13 9.35 0.65
CA GLN A 27 15.23 10.31 0.51
C GLN A 27 16.18 9.99 -0.65
N ASP A 28 16.16 8.75 -1.14
CA ASP A 28 16.97 8.25 -2.24
C ASP A 28 16.22 8.31 -3.60
N GLY A 29 15.02 8.88 -3.62
CA GLY A 29 14.21 9.02 -4.82
C GLY A 29 13.46 7.75 -5.22
N ILE A 30 13.52 6.70 -4.39
CA ILE A 30 12.81 5.44 -4.63
C ILE A 30 11.36 5.64 -4.21
N PRO A 31 10.37 5.34 -5.07
CA PRO A 31 8.98 5.41 -4.66
C PRO A 31 8.75 4.50 -3.45
N LEU A 32 8.30 5.07 -2.33
CA LEU A 32 7.74 4.37 -1.17
C LEU A 32 6.44 3.70 -1.62
N THR A 33 6.63 2.58 -2.31
CA THR A 33 5.54 1.81 -2.89
C THR A 33 4.83 1.04 -1.80
N GLY A 34 3.52 1.26 -1.70
CA GLY A 34 2.63 0.48 -0.84
C GLY A 34 2.65 0.79 0.65
N LEU A 35 1.87 0.00 1.39
CA LEU A 35 1.74 0.06 2.84
C LEU A 35 2.80 -0.81 3.51
N GLN A 36 3.24 -0.41 4.70
CA GLN A 36 4.18 -1.22 5.49
C GLN A 36 3.39 -2.20 6.36
N PRO A 37 3.69 -3.51 6.29
CA PRO A 37 3.09 -4.45 7.20
C PRO A 37 3.71 -4.26 8.60
N VAL A 38 2.87 -4.28 9.63
CA VAL A 38 3.29 -4.06 11.00
C VAL A 38 2.81 -5.19 11.90
N GLY A 39 3.59 -5.47 12.94
CA GLY A 39 3.19 -6.40 13.98
C GLY A 39 1.98 -5.84 14.76
N PHE A 40 1.15 -6.75 15.25
CA PHE A 40 -0.02 -6.43 16.06
C PHE A 40 -0.16 -7.44 17.21
N PRO A 41 -0.86 -7.10 18.31
CA PRO A 41 -0.84 -7.91 19.54
C PRO A 41 -1.24 -9.37 19.36
N GLU A 42 -2.15 -9.65 18.43
CA GLU A 42 -2.65 -10.99 18.15
C GLU A 42 -1.82 -11.77 17.13
N GLN A 43 -0.71 -11.21 16.62
CA GLN A 43 0.20 -11.89 15.70
C GLN A 43 0.74 -13.19 16.30
N ASN A 44 0.77 -14.27 15.51
CA ASN A 44 1.30 -15.57 15.94
C ASN A 44 2.38 -16.12 15.00
N GLU A 45 2.48 -15.65 13.76
CA GLU A 45 3.40 -16.19 12.76
C GLU A 45 4.00 -15.08 11.87
N LEU A 46 5.22 -15.31 11.39
CA LEU A 46 5.87 -14.51 10.35
C LEU A 46 5.83 -15.29 9.04
N VAL A 47 4.87 -14.98 8.18
CA VAL A 47 4.69 -15.71 6.93
C VAL A 47 5.77 -15.28 5.94
N GLY A 48 6.49 -16.25 5.35
CA GLY A 48 7.57 -15.96 4.41
C GLY A 48 8.93 -15.67 5.04
N GLU A 49 9.12 -16.01 6.32
CA GLU A 49 10.41 -15.94 6.98
C GLU A 49 11.46 -16.79 6.23
N GLY A 50 12.57 -16.16 5.80
CA GLY A 50 13.64 -16.81 5.03
C GLY A 50 13.48 -16.79 3.51
N SER A 51 12.44 -16.15 2.96
CA SER A 51 12.33 -15.94 1.51
C SER A 51 13.28 -14.83 1.02
N THR A 52 13.96 -15.05 -0.11
CA THR A 52 14.74 -14.00 -0.79
C THR A 52 13.88 -13.11 -1.71
N VAL A 53 12.63 -13.52 -1.96
CA VAL A 53 11.75 -12.93 -2.99
C VAL A 53 10.80 -11.89 -2.41
N TYR A 54 10.36 -12.03 -1.16
CA TYR A 54 9.46 -11.09 -0.51
C TYR A 54 9.77 -10.93 0.97
N LYS A 55 9.41 -9.76 1.52
CA LYS A 55 9.60 -9.44 2.93
C LYS A 55 8.68 -10.30 3.81
N PRO A 56 9.14 -10.74 5.00
CA PRO A 56 8.33 -11.52 5.92
C PRO A 56 7.12 -10.71 6.36
N LEU A 57 5.96 -11.37 6.41
CA LEU A 57 4.68 -10.75 6.70
C LEU A 57 4.20 -11.13 8.10
N PRO A 58 4.16 -10.19 9.06
CA PRO A 58 3.53 -10.44 10.35
C PRO A 58 2.05 -10.73 10.18
N ALA A 59 1.63 -11.92 10.59
CA ALA A 59 0.27 -12.37 10.44
C ALA A 59 -0.26 -13.11 11.67
N LEU A 60 -1.58 -13.11 11.80
CA LEU A 60 -2.34 -14.05 12.63
C LEU A 60 -2.93 -15.10 11.70
N VAL A 61 -2.38 -16.31 11.74
CA VAL A 61 -2.90 -17.49 11.05
C VAL A 61 -3.78 -18.26 12.01
N ARG A 62 -5.08 -18.40 11.71
CA ARG A 62 -6.00 -19.20 12.51
C ARG A 62 -6.12 -20.60 11.92
N ASP A 63 -5.86 -21.60 12.75
CA ASP A 63 -6.13 -23.03 12.46
C ASP A 63 -7.63 -23.36 12.52
N ASN A 64 -8.44 -22.60 11.78
CA ASN A 64 -9.85 -22.90 11.56
C ASN A 64 -10.03 -23.58 10.21
N LEU A 65 -11.18 -24.23 10.00
CA LEU A 65 -11.52 -24.87 8.71
C LEU A 65 -11.52 -23.91 7.51
N LYS A 66 -11.39 -22.60 7.74
CA LYS A 66 -11.41 -21.55 6.71
C LYS A 66 -10.01 -21.07 6.31
N GLY A 67 -8.94 -21.42 7.04
CA GLY A 67 -7.58 -20.98 6.74
C GLY A 67 -7.43 -19.45 6.76
N GLU A 68 -7.97 -18.81 7.79
CA GLU A 68 -7.99 -17.34 7.90
C GLU A 68 -6.61 -16.80 8.28
N VAL A 69 -6.15 -15.81 7.52
CA VAL A 69 -4.89 -15.10 7.79
C VAL A 69 -5.14 -13.61 7.83
N ILE A 70 -4.77 -12.99 8.94
CA ILE A 70 -5.01 -11.58 9.23
C ILE A 70 -3.66 -10.87 9.27
N THR A 71 -3.56 -9.72 8.59
CA THR A 71 -2.34 -8.92 8.51
C THR A 71 -2.68 -7.46 8.82
N CYS A 72 -1.77 -6.76 9.48
CA CYS A 72 -1.94 -5.35 9.81
C CYS A 72 -1.00 -4.49 8.96
N TRP A 73 -1.51 -3.36 8.48
CA TRP A 73 -0.80 -2.46 7.58
C TRP A 73 -0.87 -1.04 8.11
N GLU A 74 0.28 -0.40 8.25
CA GLU A 74 0.36 0.97 8.71
C GLU A 74 0.38 1.95 7.54
N LEU A 75 -0.43 3.00 7.67
CA LEU A 75 -0.48 4.12 6.73
C LEU A 75 0.32 5.29 7.30
N THR A 76 1.15 5.90 6.46
CA THR A 76 1.75 7.21 6.74
C THR A 76 0.68 8.29 6.81
N ILE A 77 1.00 9.45 7.41
CA ILE A 77 0.07 10.58 7.49
C ILE A 77 -0.41 11.00 6.10
N ALA A 78 0.48 11.02 5.11
CA ALA A 78 0.11 11.35 3.74
C ALA A 78 -0.80 10.29 3.10
N GLN A 79 -0.53 9.00 3.31
CA GLN A 79 -1.41 7.91 2.83
C GLN A 79 -2.79 7.96 3.51
N ARG A 80 -2.86 8.33 4.79
CA ARG A 80 -4.13 8.54 5.50
C ARG A 80 -4.94 9.69 4.89
N ILE A 81 -4.28 10.78 4.52
CA ILE A 81 -4.90 11.92 3.84
C ILE A 81 -5.41 11.49 2.46
N THR A 82 -4.59 10.80 1.67
CA THR A 82 -5.00 10.27 0.35
C THR A 82 -6.16 9.31 0.48
N LEU A 83 -6.15 8.38 1.45
CA LEU A 83 -7.25 7.47 1.71
C LEU A 83 -8.51 8.22 2.14
N LEU A 84 -8.40 9.25 2.98
CA LEU A 84 -9.53 10.06 3.43
C LEU A 84 -10.23 10.76 2.27
N PHE A 85 -9.48 11.30 1.32
CA PHE A 85 -10.03 12.04 0.17
C PHE A 85 -10.47 11.13 -0.98
N THR A 86 -9.75 10.04 -1.23
CA THR A 86 -10.06 9.13 -2.35
C THR A 86 -11.01 8.00 -1.97
N GLY A 87 -11.00 7.58 -0.69
CA GLY A 87 -11.72 6.41 -0.19
C GLY A 87 -11.23 5.08 -0.78
N ARG A 88 -10.05 5.05 -1.40
CA ARG A 88 -9.57 3.90 -2.19
C ARG A 88 -8.34 3.27 -1.57
N LEU A 89 -8.45 1.96 -1.32
CA LEU A 89 -7.36 1.07 -0.99
C LEU A 89 -7.26 0.03 -2.10
N TRP A 90 -6.09 -0.10 -2.69
CA TRP A 90 -5.82 -1.07 -3.73
C TRP A 90 -4.99 -2.22 -3.17
N ALA A 91 -5.30 -3.45 -3.60
CA ALA A 91 -4.58 -4.66 -3.21
C ALA A 91 -4.27 -5.48 -4.46
N SER A 92 -3.06 -6.03 -4.53
CA SER A 92 -2.64 -6.99 -5.56
C SER A 92 -2.20 -8.28 -4.88
N THR A 93 -2.76 -9.41 -5.31
CA THR A 93 -2.41 -10.74 -4.81
C THR A 93 -2.09 -11.66 -5.97
N TRP A 94 -1.00 -12.41 -5.85
CA TRP A 94 -0.54 -13.35 -6.88
C TRP A 94 -0.84 -14.76 -6.42
N THR A 95 -1.72 -15.46 -7.13
CA THR A 95 -2.34 -16.66 -6.58
C THR A 95 -1.54 -17.93 -6.77
N LEU A 96 -0.52 -17.94 -7.65
CA LEU A 96 0.53 -18.97 -7.88
C LEU A 96 0.16 -20.44 -7.55
N GLY A 97 -1.11 -20.79 -7.76
CA GLY A 97 -1.72 -22.10 -7.53
C GLY A 97 -1.76 -22.66 -6.10
N ASN A 98 -1.22 -22.00 -5.06
CA ASN A 98 -0.90 -22.67 -3.77
C ASN A 98 -1.11 -21.78 -2.51
N ALA A 99 -0.67 -22.29 -1.35
CA ALA A 99 -0.78 -21.74 0.01
C ALA A 99 -0.39 -20.25 0.14
N PHE A 100 -0.82 -19.65 1.26
CA PHE A 100 -0.93 -18.20 1.54
C PHE A 100 -0.22 -17.25 0.58
N GLN A 101 -1.03 -16.42 -0.10
CA GLN A 101 -0.60 -15.60 -1.22
C GLN A 101 0.11 -14.32 -0.74
N PRO A 102 1.12 -13.84 -1.49
CA PRO A 102 1.73 -12.54 -1.22
C PRO A 102 0.68 -11.43 -1.32
N LEU A 103 0.61 -10.59 -0.29
CA LEU A 103 -0.28 -9.43 -0.24
C LEU A 103 0.53 -8.15 -0.45
N PHE A 104 0.09 -7.31 -1.38
CA PHE A 104 0.62 -5.96 -1.57
C PHE A 104 -0.52 -4.95 -1.55
N PHE A 105 -0.47 -3.98 -0.63
CA PHE A 105 -1.48 -2.93 -0.53
C PHE A 105 -0.89 -1.56 -0.86
N SER A 106 -1.66 -0.70 -1.52
CA SER A 106 -1.31 0.70 -1.74
C SER A 106 -2.54 1.60 -1.78
N THR A 107 -2.39 2.86 -1.39
CA THR A 107 -3.39 3.91 -1.64
C THR A 107 -3.34 4.45 -3.07
N GLN A 108 -2.33 4.09 -3.86
CA GLN A 108 -2.12 4.55 -5.23
C GLN A 108 -2.23 3.41 -6.22
N LYS A 109 -2.92 3.68 -7.34
CA LYS A 109 -3.08 2.69 -8.42
C LYS A 109 -1.77 2.47 -9.18
N ALA A 110 -0.94 3.51 -9.32
CA ALA A 110 0.32 3.45 -10.06
C ALA A 110 1.29 2.43 -9.45
N ASP A 111 1.37 2.36 -8.11
CA ASP A 111 2.21 1.41 -7.39
C ASP A 111 1.93 -0.06 -7.75
N ILE A 112 0.68 -0.38 -8.11
CA ILE A 112 0.28 -1.73 -8.51
C ILE A 112 0.54 -1.99 -10.00
N LEU A 113 0.32 -0.98 -10.85
CA LEU A 113 0.44 -1.13 -12.30
C LEU A 113 1.88 -1.02 -12.79
N SER A 114 2.72 -0.33 -12.04
CA SER A 114 4.14 -0.11 -12.34
C SER A 114 4.91 -0.30 -11.03
N PRO A 115 5.13 -1.57 -10.60
CA PRO A 115 5.91 -1.83 -9.40
C PRO A 115 7.28 -1.18 -9.57
N ALA A 116 7.75 -0.44 -8.53
CA ALA A 116 9.06 0.17 -8.56
C ALA A 116 10.08 -0.90 -8.96
N THR A 117 10.86 -0.60 -9.99
CA THR A 117 11.95 -1.44 -10.46
C THR A 117 13.06 -1.37 -9.42
N GLY A 118 12.83 -1.93 -8.24
CA GLY A 118 13.90 -2.30 -7.35
C GLY A 118 14.67 -3.38 -8.07
N GLU A 119 15.90 -3.06 -8.45
CA GLU A 119 16.86 -4.04 -8.92
C GLU A 119 16.88 -5.18 -7.89
N VAL A 120 16.31 -6.32 -8.27
CA VAL A 120 16.63 -7.59 -7.63
C VAL A 120 18.04 -7.90 -8.11
N GLU A 121 19.05 -7.40 -7.38
CA GLU A 121 20.41 -7.88 -7.54
C GLU A 121 20.38 -9.40 -7.32
N GLN A 122 20.72 -10.12 -8.38
CA GLN A 122 20.63 -11.58 -8.48
C GLN A 122 21.67 -12.28 -7.61
#